data_AF-A0A7C9EFX2-F1
#
_entry.id   AF-A0A7C9EFX2-F1
#
_cell.length_a   1.000
_cell.length_b   1.000
_cell.length_c   1.000
_cell.angle_alpha   90.00
_cell.angle_beta   90.00
_cell.angle_gamma   90.00
#
_symmetry.space_group_name_H-M   'P 1'
#
loop_
_entity.id
_entity.type
_entity.pdbx_description
1 polymer ?
#
loop_
_entity_poly.entity_id
_entity_poly.type
_entity_poly.pdbx_seq_one_letter_code
_entity_poly.pdbx_strand_id
1 'polypeptide(L)'
;EPKGFRHVRAEGKRSDVSNSAAEWEKKLDSHWQDRLSRQDPLEVMTAKDKLDAAAVEALDPFVRKIRDEKYGWKYGCGAKGCTKLFHAAEYVHKHLKLKHPELAM
;
A
#
# COMPACT_ATOMS: atom_id res chain seq x y z
N GLU A 1 -15.69 10.84 -10.11
CA GLU A 1 -15.42 10.82 -11.56
C GLU A 1 -14.81 12.15 -12.00
N PRO A 2 -13.86 12.16 -12.95
CA PRO A 2 -13.31 13.40 -13.48
C PRO A 2 -14.44 14.18 -14.18
N LYS A 3 -14.63 15.43 -13.79
CA LYS A 3 -15.65 16.34 -14.34
C LYS A 3 -15.02 17.23 -15.42
N GLY A 4 -15.83 17.69 -16.37
CA GLY A 4 -15.42 18.62 -17.42
C GLY A 4 -15.25 17.97 -18.80
N PHE A 5 -14.78 18.75 -19.77
CA PHE A 5 -14.59 18.31 -21.14
C PHE A 5 -13.34 17.43 -21.28
N ARG A 6 -13.45 16.38 -22.08
CA ARG A 6 -12.31 15.51 -22.41
C ARG A 6 -11.58 16.06 -23.63
N HIS A 7 -10.32 15.66 -23.78
CA HIS A 7 -9.55 15.96 -24.98
C HIS A 7 -10.25 15.35 -26.20
N VAL A 8 -10.45 16.16 -27.24
CA VAL A 8 -10.98 15.75 -28.55
C VAL A 8 -9.94 16.00 -29.63
N ARG A 9 -10.01 15.25 -30.73
CA ARG A 9 -9.12 15.47 -31.88
C ARG A 9 -9.44 16.83 -32.50
N ALA A 10 -8.43 17.67 -32.70
CA ALA A 10 -8.60 18.93 -33.41
C ALA A 10 -8.97 18.65 -34.88
N GLU A 11 -10.03 19.29 -35.39
CA GLU A 11 -10.37 19.23 -36.81
C GLU A 11 -9.38 20.06 -37.64
N GLY A 12 -8.95 19.53 -38.80
CA GLY A 12 -8.28 20.31 -39.84
C GLY A 12 -6.77 20.58 -39.69
N LYS A 13 -6.03 19.96 -38.77
CA LYS A 13 -4.59 20.24 -38.62
C LYS A 13 -3.73 19.50 -39.65
N ARG A 14 -3.57 20.08 -40.85
CA ARG A 14 -2.47 19.80 -41.78
C ARG A 14 -1.28 20.69 -41.41
N SER A 15 -0.52 20.32 -40.38
CA SER A 15 0.78 20.95 -40.10
C SER A 15 1.90 20.04 -40.58
N ASP A 16 2.74 20.57 -41.46
CA ASP A 16 3.87 19.92 -42.13
C ASP A 16 5.02 19.67 -41.13
N VAL A 17 4.85 18.67 -40.25
CA VAL A 17 5.82 18.36 -39.19
C VAL A 17 5.95 16.84 -39.02
N SER A 18 6.46 16.15 -40.05
CA SER A 18 6.57 14.68 -40.03
C SER A 18 7.45 14.15 -38.89
N ASN A 19 8.56 14.83 -38.55
CA ASN A 19 9.44 14.41 -37.44
C ASN A 19 8.81 14.60 -36.06
N SER A 20 8.04 15.68 -35.84
CA SER A 20 7.39 15.92 -34.54
C SER A 20 6.20 14.99 -34.30
N ALA A 21 5.54 14.53 -35.37
CA ALA A 21 4.41 13.62 -35.28
C ALA A 21 4.83 12.24 -34.73
N ALA A 22 5.89 11.64 -35.28
CA ALA A 22 6.37 10.33 -34.84
C ALA A 22 6.87 10.33 -33.39
N GLU A 23 7.57 11.38 -32.95
CA GLU A 23 7.99 11.53 -31.56
C GLU A 23 6.81 11.70 -30.60
N TRP A 24 5.76 12.41 -31.05
CA TRP A 24 4.54 12.60 -30.28
C TRP A 24 3.76 11.30 -30.11
N GLU A 25 3.59 10.52 -31.18
CA GLU A 25 2.95 9.21 -31.13
C GLU A 25 3.71 8.26 -30.19
N LYS A 26 5.05 8.21 -30.32
CA LYS A 26 5.88 7.39 -29.43
C LYS A 26 5.70 7.76 -27.95
N LYS A 27 5.59 9.05 -27.62
CA LYS A 27 5.34 9.51 -26.24
C LYS A 27 3.95 9.12 -25.75
N LEU A 28 2.93 9.24 -26.59
CA LEU A 28 1.56 8.85 -26.25
C LEU A 28 1.49 7.35 -25.94
N ASP A 29 2.07 6.52 -26.82
CA ASP A 29 2.10 5.07 -26.64
C ASP A 29 2.88 4.68 -25.37
N SER A 30 4.05 5.29 -25.16
CA SER A 30 4.87 5.02 -23.97
C SER A 30 4.12 5.35 -22.67
N HIS A 31 3.39 6.47 -22.64
CA HIS A 31 2.61 6.86 -21.48
C HIS A 31 1.51 5.84 -21.15
N TRP A 32 0.76 5.37 -22.15
CA TRP A 32 -0.31 4.40 -21.93
C TRP A 32 0.22 3.00 -21.61
N GLN A 33 1.33 2.59 -22.22
CA GLN A 33 2.00 1.32 -21.87
C GLN A 33 2.54 1.34 -20.44
N ASP A 34 3.16 2.45 -20.02
CA ASP A 34 3.61 2.63 -18.64
C ASP A 34 2.41 2.59 -17.68
N ARG A 35 1.29 3.25 -18.01
CA ARG A 35 0.08 3.19 -17.18
C ARG A 35 -0.51 1.78 -17.08
N LEU A 36 -0.47 0.99 -18.15
CA LEU A 36 -0.97 -0.40 -18.14
C LEU A 36 -0.10 -1.33 -17.31
N SER A 37 1.21 -1.09 -17.27
CA SER A 37 2.15 -1.91 -16.50
C SER A 37 2.22 -1.52 -15.02
N ARG A 38 1.82 -0.29 -14.66
CA ARG A 38 1.87 0.22 -13.28
C ARG A 38 0.53 0.11 -12.53
N GLN A 39 0.65 0.09 -11.21
CA GLN A 39 -0.46 0.16 -10.27
C GLN A 39 -1.18 1.53 -10.35
N ASP A 40 -2.41 1.58 -9.83
CA ASP A 40 -3.18 2.83 -9.79
C ASP A 40 -2.41 3.94 -9.05
N PRO A 41 -2.26 5.15 -9.63
CA PRO A 41 -1.58 6.25 -8.97
C PRO A 41 -2.11 6.57 -7.57
N LEU A 42 -3.42 6.45 -7.34
CA LEU A 42 -4.01 6.69 -6.02
C LEU A 42 -3.65 5.58 -5.03
N GLU A 43 -3.55 4.33 -5.46
CA GLU A 43 -3.08 3.23 -4.61
C GLU A 43 -1.61 3.41 -4.24
N VAL A 44 -0.78 3.82 -5.20
CA VAL A 44 0.65 4.13 -4.97
C VAL A 44 0.80 5.27 -3.96
N MET A 45 -0.01 6.33 -4.08
CA MET A 45 0.01 7.45 -3.13
C MET A 45 -0.55 7.08 -1.76
N THR A 46 -1.59 6.25 -1.70
CA THR A 46 -2.14 5.74 -0.43
C THR A 46 -1.10 4.90 0.31
N ALA A 47 -0.23 4.20 -0.42
CA ALA A 47 0.91 3.48 0.12
C ALA A 47 0.53 2.52 1.27
N LYS A 48 -0.66 1.89 1.17
CA LYS A 48 -1.28 1.10 2.23
C LYS A 48 -0.32 0.05 2.79
N ASP A 49 0.35 -0.72 1.94
CA ASP A 49 1.25 -1.79 2.38
C ASP A 49 2.45 -1.25 3.17
N LYS A 50 2.95 -0.05 2.82
CA LYS A 50 4.03 0.61 3.57
C LYS A 50 3.55 1.08 4.93
N LEU A 51 2.33 1.63 5.01
CA LEU A 51 1.72 2.05 6.27
C LEU A 51 1.41 0.84 7.17
N ASP A 52 0.87 -0.24 6.59
CA ASP A 52 0.59 -1.48 7.32
C ASP A 52 1.87 -2.12 7.86
N ALA A 53 2.96 -2.12 7.10
CA ALA A 53 4.28 -2.57 7.55
C ALA A 53 4.82 -1.69 8.70
N ALA A 54 4.83 -0.37 8.53
CA ALA A 54 5.28 0.55 9.58
C ALA A 54 4.44 0.44 10.86
N ALA A 55 3.12 0.25 10.72
CA ALA A 55 2.22 0.03 11.86
C ALA A 55 2.49 -1.29 12.58
N VAL A 56 2.95 -2.33 11.87
CA VAL A 56 3.39 -3.58 12.50
C VAL A 56 4.69 -3.36 13.27
N GLU A 57 5.69 -2.72 12.66
CA GLU A 57 6.97 -2.41 13.30
C GLU A 57 6.80 -1.56 14.56
N ALA A 58 5.88 -0.59 14.53
CA ALA A 58 5.55 0.22 15.71
C ALA A 58 4.95 -0.61 16.87
N LEU A 59 4.31 -1.74 16.57
CA LEU A 59 3.68 -2.63 17.55
C LEU A 59 4.61 -3.76 18.04
N ASP A 60 5.75 -4.01 17.38
CA ASP A 60 6.72 -5.03 17.78
C ASP A 60 7.14 -4.96 19.26
N PRO A 61 7.36 -3.78 19.88
CA PRO A 61 7.67 -3.68 21.31
C PRO A 61 6.59 -4.26 22.23
N PHE A 62 5.35 -4.34 21.74
CA PHE A 62 4.21 -4.90 22.46
C PHE A 62 3.96 -6.38 22.12
N VAL A 63 4.87 -7.05 21.42
CA VAL A 63 4.81 -8.48 21.13
C VAL A 63 5.89 -9.23 21.91
N ARG A 64 5.46 -10.01 22.90
CA ARG A 64 6.36 -10.81 23.73
C ARG A 64 6.55 -12.20 23.12
N LYS A 65 7.76 -12.50 22.67
CA LYS A 65 8.12 -13.84 22.18
C LYS A 65 8.49 -14.74 23.35
N ILE A 66 7.72 -15.79 23.58
CA ILE A 66 7.85 -16.72 24.72
C ILE A 66 8.12 -18.11 24.16
N ARG A 67 9.12 -18.81 24.70
CA ARG A 67 9.42 -20.19 24.33
C ARG A 67 8.52 -21.14 25.12
N ASP A 68 7.79 -21.99 24.42
CA ASP A 68 6.91 -23.03 24.96
C ASP A 68 7.57 -24.39 24.72
N GLU A 69 7.69 -25.20 25.77
CA GLU A 69 8.40 -26.49 25.73
C GLU A 69 7.75 -27.52 24.81
N LYS A 70 6.43 -27.41 24.57
CA LYS A 70 5.66 -28.40 23.80
C LYS A 70 5.30 -27.92 22.40
N TYR A 71 5.14 -26.61 22.22
CA TYR A 71 4.62 -26.01 20.98
C TYR A 71 5.58 -25.03 20.30
N GLY A 72 6.82 -24.92 20.77
CA GLY A 72 7.84 -24.08 20.15
C GLY A 72 7.75 -22.62 20.58
N TRP A 73 7.27 -21.72 19.72
CA TRP A 73 7.15 -20.29 20.03
C TRP A 73 5.70 -19.89 20.24
N LYS A 74 5.43 -19.17 21.33
CA LYS A 74 4.17 -18.46 21.58
C LYS A 74 4.43 -16.95 21.63
N TYR A 75 3.41 -16.19 21.27
CA TYR A 75 3.48 -14.74 21.16
C TYR A 75 2.42 -14.11 22.07
N GLY A 76 2.87 -13.35 23.06
CA GLY A 76 2.00 -12.70 24.04
C GLY A 76 1.78 -11.23 23.75
N CYS A 77 0.59 -10.74 24.08
CA CYS A 77 0.31 -9.31 24.09
C CYS A 77 1.11 -8.62 25.22
N GLY A 78 1.73 -7.48 24.91
CA GLY A 78 2.52 -6.65 25.84
C GLY A 78 1.74 -5.46 26.40
N ALA A 79 0.47 -5.28 26.03
CA ALA A 79 -0.37 -4.22 26.57
C ALA A 79 -0.56 -4.38 28.09
N LYS A 80 -0.62 -3.26 28.82
CA LYS A 80 -0.76 -3.27 30.28
C LYS A 80 -2.08 -3.95 30.68
N GLY A 81 -1.99 -4.96 31.54
CA GLY A 81 -3.17 -5.72 31.99
C GLY A 81 -3.68 -6.78 31.01
N CYS A 82 -3.04 -6.99 29.86
CA CYS A 82 -3.39 -8.05 28.93
C CYS A 82 -2.47 -9.27 29.07
N THR A 83 -3.08 -10.46 29.18
CA THR A 83 -2.37 -11.74 29.37
C THR A 83 -2.57 -12.72 28.21
N LYS A 84 -3.17 -12.27 27.09
CA LYS A 84 -3.47 -13.14 25.95
C LYS A 84 -2.20 -13.63 25.25
N LEU A 85 -2.20 -14.91 24.92
CA LEU A 85 -1.15 -15.60 24.17
C LEU A 85 -1.70 -16.15 22.86
N PHE A 86 -0.86 -16.17 21.83
CA PHE A 86 -1.20 -16.56 20.47
C PHE A 86 -0.10 -17.45 19.89
N HIS A 87 -0.44 -18.18 18.82
CA HIS A 87 0.50 -19.06 18.12
C HIS A 87 1.36 -18.36 17.06
N ALA A 88 1.04 -17.10 16.71
CA ALA A 88 1.80 -16.30 15.76
C ALA A 88 1.75 -14.81 16.13
N ALA A 89 2.79 -14.06 15.76
CA ALA A 89 2.91 -12.62 16.02
C ALA A 89 1.80 -11.81 15.33
N GLU A 90 1.39 -12.20 14.11
CA GLU A 90 0.33 -11.53 13.35
C GLU A 90 -1.00 -11.46 14.11
N TYR A 91 -1.30 -12.48 14.92
CA TYR A 91 -2.51 -12.49 15.75
C TYR A 91 -2.39 -11.50 16.92
N VAL A 92 -1.18 -11.26 17.43
CA VAL A 92 -0.92 -10.22 18.43
C VAL A 92 -1.11 -8.84 17.80
N HIS A 93 -0.58 -8.59 16.60
CA HIS A 93 -0.77 -7.32 15.90
C HIS A 93 -2.26 -7.03 15.65
N LYS A 94 -3.02 -8.01 15.15
CA LYS A 94 -4.47 -7.89 14.96
C LYS A 94 -5.19 -7.65 16.29
N HIS A 95 -4.79 -8.34 17.36
CA HIS A 95 -5.35 -8.18 18.69
C HIS A 95 -5.10 -6.78 19.26
N LEU A 96 -3.87 -6.27 19.15
CA LEU A 96 -3.49 -4.92 19.60
C LEU A 96 -4.33 -3.86 18.88
N LYS A 97 -4.42 -3.92 17.54
CA LYS A 97 -5.24 -2.98 16.75
C LYS A 97 -6.72 -2.98 17.15
N LEU A 98 -7.29 -4.13 17.53
CA LEU A 98 -8.73 -4.26 17.81
C LEU A 98 -9.11 -4.08 19.29
N LYS A 99 -8.21 -4.36 20.23
CA LYS A 99 -8.50 -4.39 21.67
C LYS A 99 -7.69 -3.40 22.48
N HIS A 100 -6.64 -2.83 21.89
CA HIS A 100 -5.78 -1.81 22.48
C HIS A 100 -5.57 -0.65 21.49
N PRO A 101 -6.66 -0.01 20.99
CA PRO A 101 -6.56 1.05 20.00
C PRO A 101 -5.73 2.24 20.50
N GLU A 102 -5.64 2.45 21.81
CA GLU A 102 -4.79 3.46 22.45
C GLU A 102 -3.29 3.25 22.23
N LEU A 103 -2.86 2.02 21.91
CA LEU A 103 -1.46 1.68 21.60
C LEU A 103 -1.17 1.68 20.10
N ALA A 104 -2.21 1.78 19.27
CA ALA A 104 -2.11 1.78 17.81
C ALA A 104 -2.25 3.20 17.21
N MET A 105 -2.23 4.23 18.06
CA MET A 105 -2.22 5.66 17.68
C MET A 105 -0.80 6.22 17.68
#